data_AF-A0A0C1FH87-F1
#
_entry.id   AF-A0A0C1FH87-F1
#
_cell.length_a   1.000
_cell.length_b   1.000
_cell.length_c   1.000
_cell.angle_alpha   90.00
_cell.angle_beta   90.00
_cell.angle_gamma   90.00
#
_symmetry.space_group_name_H-M   'P 1'
#
loop_
_entity.id
_entity.type
_entity.pdbx_description
1 polymer ?
#
loop_
_entity_poly.entity_id
_entity_poly.type
_entity_poly.pdbx_seq_one_letter_code
_entity_poly.pdbx_strand_id
1 'polypeptide(L)'
;MNFLILSAEAKSAIDPTVTAAAIATLISSAVASTVALKINSYNSLKSLNDQLDAILKIAIQYPYLENPNFCSTWNENKNLDKDEYLRYEMYCSLIFNYLERLCKYYNFNEKKINNHLNIEGWIMVHKDCWNNPTIPNENDGYDERLKKIIEKFIN
;
A
#
# COMPACT_ATOMS: atom_id res chain seq x y z
N MET A 1 -40.31 66.64 -18.35
CA MET A 1 -39.79 65.67 -19.35
C MET A 1 -38.49 65.10 -18.80
N ASN A 2 -38.28 63.79 -18.90
CA ASN A 2 -37.10 63.00 -18.44
C ASN A 2 -37.11 62.43 -17.01
N PHE A 3 -38.15 61.66 -16.66
CA PHE A 3 -38.08 60.68 -15.55
C PHE A 3 -38.25 59.22 -16.02
N LEU A 4 -38.09 58.92 -17.32
CA LEU A 4 -38.41 57.62 -17.91
C LEU A 4 -37.29 56.96 -18.71
N ILE A 5 -36.03 57.39 -18.54
CA ILE A 5 -34.87 56.71 -19.14
C ILE A 5 -33.90 56.33 -18.03
N LEU A 6 -34.31 55.42 -17.14
CA LEU A 6 -33.40 54.81 -16.16
C LEU A 6 -33.83 53.41 -15.71
N SER A 7 -34.81 52.78 -16.38
CA SER A 7 -35.33 51.46 -15.95
C SER A 7 -35.14 50.32 -16.96
N ALA A 8 -34.33 50.48 -18.01
CA ALA A 8 -34.19 49.44 -19.05
C ALA A 8 -32.88 48.62 -19.01
N GLU A 9 -31.90 48.95 -18.16
CA GLU A 9 -30.57 48.30 -18.19
C GLU A 9 -30.18 47.57 -16.89
N ALA A 10 -31.15 47.02 -16.17
CA ALA A 10 -30.89 46.05 -15.10
C ALA A 10 -31.34 44.63 -15.50
N LYS A 11 -31.07 44.22 -16.74
CA LYS A 11 -31.25 42.83 -17.19
C LYS A 11 -29.92 42.08 -17.11
N SER A 12 -29.78 41.31 -16.01
CA SER A 12 -28.91 40.14 -15.87
C SER A 12 -27.42 40.35 -16.18
N ALA A 13 -26.66 40.87 -15.22
CA ALA A 13 -25.20 41.01 -15.28
C ALA A 13 -24.45 39.68 -15.04
N ILE A 14 -24.80 38.62 -15.79
CA ILE A 14 -23.96 37.43 -15.92
C ILE A 14 -23.99 37.01 -17.40
N ASP A 15 -22.86 37.16 -18.09
CA ASP A 15 -22.72 36.73 -19.48
C ASP A 15 -22.91 35.20 -19.55
N PRO A 16 -23.86 34.69 -20.36
CA PRO A 16 -24.08 33.26 -20.52
C PRO A 16 -22.82 32.51 -20.96
N THR A 17 -21.89 33.17 -21.65
CA THR A 17 -20.57 32.64 -22.03
C THR A 17 -19.68 32.44 -20.81
N VAL A 18 -19.65 33.40 -19.88
CA VAL A 18 -18.90 33.30 -18.62
C VAL A 18 -19.47 32.18 -17.75
N THR A 19 -20.80 32.02 -17.74
CA THR A 19 -21.47 30.93 -17.01
C THR A 19 -21.17 29.56 -17.62
N ALA A 20 -21.20 29.45 -18.96
CA ALA A 20 -20.87 28.21 -19.67
C ALA A 20 -19.40 27.81 -19.50
N ALA A 21 -18.48 28.78 -19.57
CA ALA A 21 -17.05 28.54 -19.33
C ALA A 21 -16.78 28.08 -17.89
N ALA A 22 -17.45 28.68 -16.89
CA ALA A 22 -17.34 28.25 -15.50
C ALA A 22 -17.86 26.83 -15.29
N ILE A 23 -19.02 26.48 -15.84
CA ILE A 23 -19.58 25.12 -15.77
C ILE A 23 -18.67 24.11 -16.47
N ALA A 24 -18.17 24.43 -17.68
CA ALA A 24 -17.24 23.58 -18.41
C ALA A 24 -15.94 23.34 -17.64
N THR A 25 -15.43 24.36 -16.93
CA THR A 25 -14.25 24.26 -16.08
C THR A 25 -14.47 23.32 -14.90
N LEU A 26 -15.64 23.42 -14.23
CA LEU A 26 -16.01 22.54 -13.13
C LEU A 26 -16.17 21.07 -13.57
N ILE A 27 -16.80 20.84 -14.72
CA ILE A 27 -16.95 19.48 -15.27
C ILE A 27 -15.57 18.92 -15.63
N SER A 28 -14.73 19.71 -16.28
CA SER A 28 -13.39 19.30 -16.69
C SER A 28 -12.50 18.97 -15.50
N SER A 29 -12.56 19.77 -14.43
CA SER A 29 -11.77 19.52 -13.21
C SER A 29 -12.25 18.27 -12.47
N ALA A 30 -13.57 18.01 -12.44
CA ALA A 30 -14.13 16.80 -11.86
C ALA A 30 -13.72 15.55 -12.63
N VAL A 31 -13.76 15.59 -13.96
CA VAL A 31 -13.31 14.48 -14.83
C VAL A 31 -11.80 14.26 -14.67
N ALA A 32 -11.00 15.32 -14.72
CA ALA A 32 -9.54 15.23 -14.56
C ALA A 32 -9.16 14.64 -13.19
N SER A 33 -9.82 15.09 -12.12
CA SER A 33 -9.59 14.56 -10.76
C SER A 33 -9.95 13.07 -10.68
N THR A 34 -11.06 12.67 -11.29
CA THR A 34 -11.48 11.27 -11.33
C THR A 34 -10.48 10.38 -12.08
N VAL A 35 -10.00 10.85 -13.24
CA VAL A 35 -8.99 10.15 -14.03
C VAL A 35 -7.67 10.06 -13.26
N ALA A 36 -7.22 11.16 -12.64
CA ALA A 36 -6.00 11.19 -11.84
C ALA A 36 -6.07 10.21 -10.65
N LEU A 37 -7.19 10.17 -9.93
CA LEU A 37 -7.40 9.20 -8.84
C LEU A 37 -7.38 7.75 -9.33
N LYS A 38 -8.00 7.46 -10.47
CA LYS A 38 -7.95 6.12 -11.08
C LYS A 38 -6.54 5.73 -11.49
N ILE A 39 -5.80 6.62 -12.14
CA ILE A 39 -4.40 6.39 -12.53
C ILE A 39 -3.54 6.15 -11.29
N ASN A 40 -3.69 6.97 -10.25
CA ASN A 40 -2.94 6.81 -8.99
C ASN A 40 -3.25 5.47 -8.31
N SER A 41 -4.52 5.06 -8.27
CA SER A 41 -4.91 3.75 -7.73
C SER A 41 -4.33 2.60 -8.54
N TYR A 42 -4.40 2.69 -9.88
CA TYR A 42 -3.80 1.69 -10.77
C TYR A 42 -2.28 1.60 -10.59
N ASN A 43 -1.59 2.74 -10.54
CA ASN A 43 -0.14 2.80 -10.34
C ASN A 43 0.27 2.25 -8.97
N SER A 44 -0.53 2.49 -7.93
CA SER A 44 -0.28 1.95 -6.59
C SER A 44 -0.40 0.43 -6.58
N LEU A 45 -1.46 -0.11 -7.19
CA LEU A 45 -1.64 -1.56 -7.32
C LEU A 45 -0.53 -2.20 -8.16
N LYS A 46 -0.17 -1.57 -9.29
CA LYS A 46 0.93 -2.02 -10.14
C LYS A 46 2.25 -2.03 -9.35
N SER A 47 2.52 -1.01 -8.55
CA SER A 47 3.71 -0.95 -7.70
C SER A 47 3.74 -2.06 -6.64
N LEU A 48 2.60 -2.41 -6.05
CA LEU A 48 2.50 -3.56 -5.14
C LEU A 48 2.83 -4.87 -5.86
N ASN A 49 2.24 -5.09 -7.03
CA ASN A 49 2.49 -6.30 -7.82
C ASN A 49 3.97 -6.38 -8.27
N ASP A 50 4.56 -5.27 -8.72
CA ASP A 50 5.97 -5.20 -9.13
C ASP A 50 6.90 -5.52 -7.93
N GLN A 51 6.54 -5.09 -6.72
CA GLN A 51 7.28 -5.42 -5.49
C GLN A 51 7.13 -6.89 -5.09
N LEU A 52 5.92 -7.45 -5.19
CA LEU A 52 5.68 -8.87 -4.93
C LEU A 52 6.50 -9.74 -5.90
N ASP A 53 6.50 -9.41 -7.18
CA ASP A 53 7.31 -10.09 -8.20
C ASP A 53 8.81 -10.04 -7.89
N ALA A 54 9.29 -8.91 -7.35
CA ALA A 54 10.69 -8.79 -6.93
C ALA A 54 11.02 -9.69 -5.73
N ILE A 55 10.14 -9.76 -4.74
CA ILE A 55 10.28 -10.65 -3.58
C ILE A 55 10.28 -12.12 -4.02
N LEU A 56 9.33 -12.51 -4.90
CA LEU A 56 9.25 -13.86 -5.44
C LEU A 56 10.49 -14.24 -6.25
N LYS A 57 11.08 -13.32 -7.02
CA LYS A 57 12.35 -13.56 -7.71
C LYS A 57 13.50 -13.85 -6.74
N ILE A 58 13.55 -13.17 -5.60
CA ILE A 58 14.54 -13.43 -4.54
C ILE A 58 14.33 -14.83 -3.97
N ALA A 59 13.08 -15.20 -3.65
CA ALA A 59 12.75 -16.54 -3.15
C ALA A 59 13.13 -17.65 -4.14
N ILE A 60 12.90 -17.44 -5.45
CA ILE A 60 13.31 -18.38 -6.50
C ILE A 60 14.83 -18.49 -6.58
N GLN A 61 15.55 -17.37 -6.47
CA GLN A 61 17.01 -17.35 -6.49
C GLN A 61 17.62 -18.04 -5.25
N TYR A 62 16.96 -17.95 -4.10
CA TYR A 62 17.40 -18.51 -2.84
C TYR A 62 16.28 -19.32 -2.17
N PRO A 63 16.00 -20.56 -2.63
CA PRO A 63 14.83 -21.32 -2.19
C PRO A 63 14.77 -21.64 -0.69
N TYR A 64 15.91 -21.59 0.01
CA TYR A 64 15.95 -21.77 1.46
C TYR A 64 15.19 -20.68 2.22
N LEU A 65 15.00 -19.50 1.61
CA LEU A 65 14.25 -18.38 2.19
C LEU A 65 12.77 -18.72 2.42
N GLU A 66 12.21 -19.65 1.64
CA GLU A 66 10.83 -20.13 1.77
C GLU A 66 10.78 -21.58 2.30
N ASN A 67 11.91 -22.15 2.70
CA ASN A 67 11.96 -23.53 3.16
C ASN A 67 11.59 -23.60 4.65
N PRO A 68 10.51 -24.31 5.03
CA PRO A 68 10.07 -24.34 6.42
C PRO A 68 11.12 -24.86 7.41
N ASN A 69 11.99 -25.80 6.99
CA ASN A 69 13.04 -26.32 7.88
C ASN A 69 14.13 -25.27 8.14
N PHE A 70 14.49 -24.49 7.13
CA PHE A 70 15.44 -23.39 7.31
C PHE A 70 14.81 -22.28 8.16
N CYS A 71 13.60 -21.83 7.79
CA CYS A 71 12.91 -20.73 8.48
C CYS A 71 12.65 -21.03 9.95
N SER A 72 12.16 -22.23 10.28
CA SER A 72 11.82 -22.62 11.66
C SER A 72 13.03 -22.84 12.57
N THR A 73 14.21 -23.04 11.98
CA THR A 73 15.46 -23.28 12.73
C THR A 73 16.43 -22.11 12.62
N TRP A 74 16.02 -21.01 11.96
CA TRP A 74 16.86 -19.85 11.70
C TRP A 74 17.35 -19.21 13.00
N ASN A 75 16.47 -19.00 13.97
CA ASN A 75 16.82 -18.34 15.23
C ASN A 75 17.80 -19.17 16.07
N GLU A 76 17.58 -20.49 16.15
CA GLU A 76 18.43 -21.41 16.90
C GLU A 76 19.82 -21.56 16.29
N ASN A 77 19.91 -21.54 14.96
CA ASN A 77 21.15 -21.73 14.21
C ASN A 77 21.77 -20.42 13.72
N LYS A 78 21.27 -19.28 14.20
CA LYS A 78 21.62 -17.96 13.68
C LYS A 78 23.11 -17.74 13.71
N ASN A 79 23.68 -17.47 12.54
CA ASN A 79 25.10 -17.22 12.39
C ASN A 79 25.32 -15.97 11.53
N LEU A 80 25.76 -14.89 12.17
CA LEU A 80 25.96 -13.59 11.52
C LEU A 80 27.16 -13.57 10.57
N ASP A 81 28.04 -14.57 10.62
CA ASP A 81 29.18 -14.73 9.70
C ASP A 81 28.78 -15.47 8.41
N LYS A 82 27.53 -15.93 8.33
CA LYS A 82 27.00 -16.71 7.22
C LYS A 82 25.96 -15.90 6.45
N ASP A 83 26.27 -15.68 5.17
CA ASP A 83 25.44 -14.93 4.23
C ASP A 83 23.97 -15.37 4.20
N GLU A 84 23.68 -16.67 4.35
CA GLU A 84 22.31 -17.19 4.27
C GLU A 84 21.41 -16.65 5.39
N TYR A 85 21.95 -16.43 6.59
CA TYR A 85 21.20 -15.91 7.72
C TYR A 85 20.96 -14.41 7.59
N LEU A 86 21.96 -13.67 7.11
CA LEU A 86 21.82 -12.24 6.79
C LEU A 86 20.81 -12.01 5.66
N ARG A 87 20.86 -12.83 4.61
CA ARG A 87 19.89 -12.78 3.50
C ARG A 87 18.48 -13.08 3.98
N TYR A 88 18.31 -14.04 4.88
CA TYR A 88 16.99 -14.34 5.45
C TYR A 88 16.43 -13.19 6.27
N GLU A 89 17.24 -12.56 7.11
CA GLU A 89 16.82 -11.39 7.88
C GLU A 89 16.35 -10.25 6.98
N MET A 90 17.16 -9.89 5.97
CA MET A 90 16.78 -8.88 4.99
C MET A 90 15.51 -9.26 4.22
N TYR A 91 15.35 -10.54 3.91
CA TYR A 91 14.17 -11.07 3.23
C TYR A 91 12.91 -10.93 4.10
N CYS A 92 12.98 -11.23 5.39
CA CYS A 92 11.88 -10.99 6.33
C CYS A 92 11.48 -9.51 6.36
N SER A 93 12.46 -8.60 6.48
CA SER A 93 12.17 -7.16 6.51
C SER A 93 11.50 -6.72 5.19
N LEU A 94 11.89 -7.28 4.03
CA LEU A 94 11.19 -7.02 2.76
C LEU A 94 9.75 -7.51 2.77
N ILE A 95 9.50 -8.71 3.29
CA ILE A 95 8.15 -9.28 3.43
C ILE A 95 7.28 -8.40 4.31
N PHE A 96 7.72 -8.07 5.53
CA PHE A 96 6.89 -7.31 6.47
C PHE A 96 6.66 -5.87 5.99
N ASN A 97 7.65 -5.25 5.33
CA ASN A 97 7.46 -3.97 4.65
C ASN A 97 6.43 -4.04 3.52
N TYR A 98 6.46 -5.12 2.73
CA TYR A 98 5.47 -5.33 1.67
C TYR A 98 4.07 -5.56 2.26
N LEU A 99 3.94 -6.41 3.28
CA LEU A 99 2.68 -6.67 3.98
C LEU A 99 2.10 -5.39 4.58
N GLU A 100 2.92 -4.51 5.15
CA GLU A 100 2.47 -3.22 5.65
C GLU A 100 1.86 -2.36 4.53
N ARG A 101 2.55 -2.24 3.38
CA ARG A 101 2.07 -1.47 2.22
C ARG A 101 0.78 -2.04 1.67
N LEU A 102 0.70 -3.37 1.56
CA LEU A 102 -0.50 -4.08 1.10
C LEU A 102 -1.68 -3.84 2.05
N CYS A 103 -1.46 -3.97 3.36
CA CYS A 103 -2.48 -3.71 4.37
C CYS A 103 -2.96 -2.25 4.31
N LYS A 104 -2.04 -1.28 4.23
CA LYS A 104 -2.37 0.14 4.09
C LYS A 104 -3.16 0.42 2.81
N TYR A 105 -2.79 -0.18 1.68
CA TYR A 105 -3.50 -0.03 0.40
C TYR A 105 -4.98 -0.48 0.48
N TYR A 106 -5.24 -1.59 1.15
CA TYR A 106 -6.60 -2.08 1.38
C TYR A 106 -7.27 -1.53 2.64
N ASN A 107 -6.67 -0.53 3.30
CA ASN A 107 -7.11 0.03 4.56
C ASN A 107 -7.43 -1.05 5.62
N PHE A 108 -6.54 -2.03 5.74
CA PHE A 108 -6.62 -3.14 6.70
C PHE A 108 -7.89 -4.01 6.54
N ASN A 109 -8.52 -4.00 5.36
CA ASN A 109 -9.63 -4.89 5.06
C ASN A 109 -9.13 -6.32 4.80
N GLU A 110 -9.18 -7.18 5.82
CA GLU A 110 -8.66 -8.56 5.77
C GLU A 110 -9.19 -9.35 4.56
N LYS A 111 -10.48 -9.22 4.23
CA LYS A 111 -11.07 -9.93 3.08
C LYS A 111 -10.39 -9.53 1.76
N LYS A 112 -10.17 -8.23 1.53
CA LYS A 112 -9.50 -7.75 0.32
C LYS A 112 -8.03 -8.14 0.28
N ILE A 113 -7.37 -8.09 1.44
CA ILE A 113 -5.95 -8.47 1.57
C ILE A 113 -5.78 -9.97 1.26
N ASN A 114 -6.58 -10.84 1.89
CA ASN A 114 -6.55 -12.29 1.66
C ASN A 114 -6.92 -12.68 0.23
N ASN A 115 -7.82 -11.94 -0.41
CA ASN A 115 -8.12 -12.13 -1.84
C ASN A 115 -6.95 -11.72 -2.76
N HIS A 116 -6.06 -10.84 -2.30
CA HIS A 116 -4.89 -10.40 -3.07
C HIS A 116 -3.70 -11.36 -2.85
N LEU A 117 -3.43 -11.73 -1.60
CA LEU A 117 -2.33 -12.61 -1.22
C LEU A 117 -2.74 -13.46 -0.02
N ASN A 118 -2.33 -14.72 0.00
CA ASN A 118 -2.45 -15.57 1.20
C ASN A 118 -1.46 -15.11 2.29
N ILE A 119 -1.79 -14.02 3.00
CA ILE A 119 -0.90 -13.42 3.99
C ILE A 119 -0.65 -14.35 5.19
N GLU A 120 -1.63 -15.20 5.54
CA GLU A 120 -1.48 -16.15 6.65
C GLU A 120 -0.32 -17.11 6.36
N GLY A 121 -0.29 -17.69 5.15
CA GLY A 121 0.79 -18.59 4.75
C GLY A 121 2.17 -17.92 4.80
N TRP A 122 2.26 -16.67 4.33
CA TRP A 122 3.51 -15.90 4.36
C TRP A 122 3.94 -15.58 5.79
N ILE A 123 3.02 -15.11 6.65
CA ILE A 123 3.32 -14.80 8.04
C ILE A 123 3.77 -16.05 8.79
N MET A 124 3.10 -17.19 8.58
CA MET A 124 3.41 -18.43 9.28
C MET A 124 4.79 -19.00 8.92
N VAL A 125 5.23 -18.87 7.67
CA VAL A 125 6.59 -19.29 7.25
C VAL A 125 7.66 -18.43 7.92
N HIS A 126 7.40 -17.14 8.16
CA HIS A 126 8.37 -16.17 8.65
C HIS A 126 8.17 -15.75 10.11
N LYS A 127 7.33 -16.46 10.86
CA LYS A 127 6.95 -16.11 12.23
C LYS A 127 8.14 -16.03 13.20
N ASP A 128 9.16 -16.88 13.02
CA ASP A 128 10.30 -16.91 13.94
C ASP A 128 11.18 -15.68 13.78
N CYS A 129 11.23 -15.13 12.56
CA CYS A 129 11.89 -13.87 12.25
C CYS A 129 11.16 -12.69 12.90
N TRP A 130 9.82 -12.69 12.85
CA TRP A 130 8.99 -11.69 13.51
C TRP A 130 9.15 -11.73 15.04
N ASN A 131 9.12 -12.93 15.63
CA ASN A 131 9.19 -13.08 17.08
C ASN A 131 10.59 -12.82 17.64
N ASN A 132 11.64 -13.00 16.84
CA ASN A 132 13.04 -12.91 17.28
C ASN A 132 13.87 -11.99 16.35
N PRO A 133 13.52 -10.70 16.24
CA PRO A 133 14.25 -9.78 15.38
C PRO A 133 15.69 -9.62 15.88
N THR A 134 16.64 -9.49 14.94
CA THR A 134 18.06 -9.26 15.28
C THR A 134 18.28 -7.90 15.91
N ILE A 135 17.56 -6.90 15.39
CA ILE A 135 17.58 -5.55 15.91
C ILE A 135 16.46 -5.45 16.96
N PRO A 136 16.79 -5.10 18.21
CA PRO A 136 15.77 -4.88 19.23
C PRO A 136 14.73 -3.87 18.74
N ASN A 137 13.45 -4.17 18.97
CA ASN A 137 12.33 -3.30 18.63
C ASN A 137 12.17 -3.00 17.13
N GLU A 138 12.73 -3.80 16.21
CA GLU A 138 12.55 -3.61 14.76
C GLU A 138 11.07 -3.52 14.38
N ASN A 139 10.23 -4.34 15.01
CA ASN A 139 8.81 -4.39 14.71
C ASN A 139 8.03 -3.16 15.22
N ASP A 140 8.59 -2.36 16.14
CA ASP A 140 7.88 -1.22 16.74
C ASP A 140 7.50 -0.17 15.69
N GLY A 141 8.26 -0.07 14.59
CA GLY A 141 8.02 0.87 13.50
C GLY A 141 6.78 0.57 12.65
N TYR A 142 6.19 -0.62 12.75
CA TYR A 142 5.01 -1.00 11.97
C TYR A 142 3.70 -0.45 12.55
N ASP A 143 2.70 -0.21 11.69
CA ASP A 143 1.34 0.16 12.11
C ASP A 143 0.75 -0.88 13.09
N GLU A 144 0.17 -0.41 14.20
CA GLU A 144 -0.46 -1.26 15.22
C GLU A 144 -1.53 -2.22 14.66
N ARG A 145 -2.22 -1.83 13.59
CA ARG A 145 -3.19 -2.70 12.93
C ARG A 145 -2.52 -3.85 12.19
N LEU A 146 -1.32 -3.63 11.63
CA LEU A 146 -0.53 -4.71 11.04
C LEU A 146 -0.07 -5.68 12.12
N LYS A 147 0.49 -5.16 13.23
CA LYS A 147 0.93 -5.98 14.36
C LYS A 147 -0.20 -6.89 14.84
N LYS A 148 -1.41 -6.35 15.01
CA LYS A 148 -2.61 -7.13 15.38
C LYS A 148 -2.97 -8.22 14.37
N ILE A 149 -2.85 -7.95 13.07
CA ILE A 149 -3.08 -8.97 12.03
C ILE A 149 -2.04 -10.09 12.15
N ILE A 150 -0.77 -9.74 12.32
CA ILE A 150 0.31 -10.72 12.44
C ILE A 150 0.15 -11.56 13.71
N GLU A 151 -0.07 -10.92 14.86
CA GLU A 151 -0.27 -11.61 16.13
C GLU A 151 -1.51 -12.51 16.13
N LYS A 152 -2.55 -12.17 15.38
CA LYS A 152 -3.74 -13.02 15.19
C LYS A 152 -3.42 -14.34 14.49
N PHE A 153 -2.40 -14.39 13.64
CA PHE A 153 -2.01 -15.62 12.94
C PHE A 153 -0.93 -16.41 13.69
N ILE A 154 -0.06 -15.73 14.42
CA ILE A 154 1.04 -16.37 15.14
C ILE A 154 0.58 -16.99 16.47
N ASN A 155 -0.44 -16.41 17.13
CA ASN A 155 -0.99 -16.85 18.42
C ASN A 155 -2.32 -17.57 18.28
#